data_AF-A0A1L0BCY4-F1
#
_entry.id   AF-A0A1L0BCY4-F1
#
_cell.length_a   1.000
_cell.length_b   1.000
_cell.length_c   1.000
_cell.angle_alpha   90.00
_cell.angle_beta   90.00
_cell.angle_gamma   90.00
#
_symmetry.space_group_name_H-M   'P 1'
#
loop_
_entity.id
_entity.type
_entity.pdbx_description
1 polymer ?
#
loop_
_entity_poly.entity_id
_entity_poly.type
_entity_poly.pdbx_seq_one_letter_code
_entity_poly.pdbx_strand_id
1 'polypeptide(L)'
;MTDSSRSESPVEKVKVFEMQVVEGNELSVHDYIAETRPWYKVPHLRRLSWVIFLITITSTNNGYDGSMLNGLQSLSHWQSAMDHPVGQKLGALSNGALFGGSPTLISELAFPTHREVSTFVYSICWYLGAVLAAWVTYGTRTIDGNASWKIPSYLQGAFPLIQIFFCWMIPESPRFYVARGKFEKARQVLCKHHIGNSQDPRDIALVEFELKEIESALEQEKLQANTSYLDFVNKKNFRKRGF
;
A
#
# COMPACT_ATOMS: atom_id res chain seq x y z
N MET A 1 39.61 21.26 -34.54
CA MET A 1 38.53 22.12 -35.10
C MET A 1 37.40 21.18 -35.48
N THR A 2 36.24 21.15 -34.84
CA THR A 2 35.62 22.00 -33.84
C THR A 2 34.63 21.15 -33.06
N ASP A 3 34.59 21.43 -31.77
CA ASP A 3 33.67 20.96 -30.75
C ASP A 3 32.19 21.03 -31.17
N SER A 4 31.47 19.92 -31.04
CA SER A 4 30.01 19.85 -31.12
C SER A 4 29.47 19.04 -29.95
N SER A 5 29.97 19.31 -28.75
CA SER A 5 29.28 18.97 -27.50
C SER A 5 28.40 20.16 -27.09
N ARG A 6 27.45 20.55 -27.95
CA ARG A 6 26.35 21.43 -27.52
C ARG A 6 25.54 20.65 -26.51
N SER A 7 25.77 20.92 -25.23
CA SER A 7 24.88 20.55 -24.14
C SER A 7 23.52 21.18 -24.43
N GLU A 8 22.60 20.40 -25.00
CA GLU A 8 21.22 20.83 -25.23
C GLU A 8 20.63 21.37 -23.93
N SER A 9 20.07 22.57 -24.02
CA SER A 9 19.56 23.28 -22.87
C SER A 9 18.40 22.50 -22.23
N PRO A 10 18.21 22.56 -20.89
CA PRO A 10 17.09 21.90 -20.22
C PRO A 10 15.72 22.24 -20.84
N VAL A 11 15.60 23.46 -21.39
CA VAL A 11 14.39 23.97 -22.04
C VAL A 11 14.14 23.31 -23.40
N GLU A 12 15.19 22.98 -24.17
CA GLU A 12 15.05 22.22 -25.43
C GLU A 12 14.60 20.78 -25.16
N LYS A 13 15.09 20.15 -24.10
CA LYS A 13 14.65 18.80 -23.72
C LYS A 13 13.17 18.77 -23.31
N VAL A 14 12.70 19.81 -22.62
CA VAL A 14 11.27 19.98 -22.28
C VAL A 14 10.41 20.22 -23.53
N LYS A 15 10.93 20.92 -24.55
CA LYS A 15 10.20 21.12 -25.81
C LYS A 15 10.14 19.87 -26.68
N VAL A 16 11.24 19.12 -26.80
CA VAL A 16 11.26 17.82 -27.48
C VAL A 16 10.31 16.84 -26.78
N PHE A 17 10.24 16.91 -25.45
CA PHE A 17 9.31 16.18 -24.60
C PHE A 17 7.84 16.55 -24.83
N GLU A 18 7.50 17.85 -24.90
CA GLU A 18 6.13 18.29 -25.25
C GLU A 18 5.76 17.86 -26.67
N MET A 19 6.73 17.81 -27.59
CA MET A 19 6.52 17.39 -28.98
C MET A 19 6.28 15.88 -29.10
N GLN A 20 6.96 15.06 -28.30
CA GLN A 20 6.72 13.60 -28.23
C GLN A 20 5.39 13.23 -27.57
N VAL A 21 4.87 14.05 -26.65
CA VAL A 21 3.53 13.91 -26.07
C VAL A 21 2.43 14.11 -27.12
N VAL A 22 2.68 14.96 -28.13
CA VAL A 22 1.74 15.25 -29.23
C VAL A 22 1.73 14.13 -30.29
N GLU A 23 2.80 13.35 -30.41
CA GLU A 23 2.97 12.29 -31.43
C GLU A 23 2.26 10.96 -31.12
N GLY A 24 1.59 10.82 -29.97
CA GLY A 24 0.72 9.67 -29.69
C GLY A 24 1.44 8.37 -29.29
N ASN A 25 2.71 8.45 -28.86
CA ASN A 25 3.36 7.33 -28.18
C ASN A 25 2.74 7.13 -26.78
N GLU A 26 2.45 5.87 -26.41
CA GLU A 26 2.09 5.51 -25.03
C GLU A 26 3.29 5.79 -24.11
N LEU A 27 3.34 7.00 -23.57
CA LEU A 27 4.37 7.41 -22.60
C LEU A 27 4.21 6.55 -21.35
N SER A 28 5.20 5.71 -21.12
CA SER A 28 5.25 4.83 -19.96
C SER A 28 6.07 5.50 -18.86
N VAL A 29 5.72 5.23 -17.61
CA VAL A 29 6.45 5.76 -16.45
C VAL A 29 7.96 5.46 -16.53
N HIS A 30 8.33 4.37 -17.19
CA HIS A 30 9.72 3.96 -17.43
C HIS A 30 10.55 4.95 -18.25
N ASP A 31 9.92 5.77 -19.10
CA ASP A 31 10.61 6.75 -19.94
C ASP A 31 11.13 7.95 -19.11
N TYR A 32 10.58 8.15 -17.92
CA TYR A 32 10.88 9.27 -17.03
C TYR A 32 11.80 8.92 -15.87
N ILE A 33 12.20 7.66 -15.71
CA ILE A 33 13.09 7.22 -14.63
C ILE A 33 14.54 7.60 -14.97
N ALA A 34 15.06 8.67 -14.36
CA ALA A 34 16.47 9.05 -14.51
C ALA A 34 17.41 8.16 -13.67
N GLU A 35 16.91 7.60 -12.56
CA GLU A 35 17.69 6.86 -11.58
C GLU A 35 17.78 5.37 -11.94
N THR A 36 18.90 4.96 -12.54
CA THR A 36 19.16 3.57 -12.96
C THR A 36 19.86 2.72 -11.89
N ARG A 37 20.23 3.31 -10.75
CA ARG A 37 20.95 2.63 -9.68
C ARG A 37 20.02 1.73 -8.85
N PRO A 38 20.51 0.61 -8.28
CA PRO A 38 19.71 -0.23 -7.41
C PRO A 38 19.19 0.51 -6.16
N TRP A 39 17.94 0.24 -5.77
CA TRP A 39 17.22 0.91 -4.69
C TRP A 39 17.98 0.97 -3.35
N TYR A 40 18.76 -0.06 -3.02
CA TYR A 40 19.52 -0.14 -1.77
C TYR A 40 20.71 0.83 -1.70
N LYS A 41 21.15 1.41 -2.81
CA LYS A 41 22.21 2.43 -2.82
C LYS A 41 21.68 3.85 -2.67
N VAL A 42 20.38 4.06 -2.86
CA VAL A 42 19.76 5.37 -2.89
C VAL A 42 19.09 5.67 -1.54
N PRO A 43 19.45 6.76 -0.83
CA PRO A 43 18.99 7.02 0.52
C PRO A 43 17.49 7.27 0.64
N HIS A 44 16.88 7.98 -0.32
CA HIS A 44 15.43 8.22 -0.31
C HIS A 44 14.62 6.95 -0.62
N LEU A 45 15.08 6.11 -1.55
CA LEU A 45 14.48 4.81 -1.83
C LEU A 45 14.62 3.85 -0.65
N ARG A 46 15.75 3.83 0.06
CA ARG A 46 15.89 3.05 1.30
C ARG A 46 14.87 3.47 2.37
N ARG A 47 14.66 4.78 2.54
CA ARG A 47 13.64 5.29 3.46
C ARG A 47 12.24 4.83 3.05
N LEU A 48 11.94 4.87 1.74
CA LEU A 48 10.67 4.38 1.21
C LEU A 48 10.50 2.87 1.45
N SER A 49 11.52 2.06 1.16
CA SER A 49 11.50 0.62 1.43
C SER A 49 11.33 0.31 2.92
N TRP A 50 11.94 1.10 3.80
CA TRP A 50 11.72 0.99 5.26
C TRP A 50 10.29 1.31 5.66
N VAL A 51 9.69 2.35 5.08
CA VAL A 51 8.28 2.69 5.33
C VAL A 51 7.37 1.55 4.83
N ILE A 52 7.61 1.04 3.62
CA ILE A 52 6.86 -0.09 3.07
C ILE A 52 7.01 -1.31 3.98
N PHE A 53 8.22 -1.61 4.46
CA PHE A 53 8.46 -2.68 5.42
C PHE A 53 7.65 -2.50 6.72
N LEU A 54 7.62 -1.30 7.29
CA LEU A 54 6.81 -1.00 8.47
C LEU A 54 5.30 -1.19 8.20
N ILE A 55 4.82 -0.87 6.99
CA ILE A 55 3.41 -1.15 6.63
C ILE A 55 3.19 -2.66 6.44
N THR A 56 4.18 -3.42 5.93
CA THR A 56 4.05 -4.88 5.80
C THR A 56 3.95 -5.61 7.14
N ILE A 57 4.50 -5.05 8.23
CA ILE A 57 4.28 -5.57 9.59
C ILE A 57 2.79 -5.53 9.94
N THR A 58 2.06 -4.53 9.47
CA THR A 58 0.59 -4.48 9.64
C THR A 58 -0.09 -5.65 8.91
N SER A 59 0.43 -6.06 7.75
CA SER A 59 -0.07 -7.26 7.04
C SER A 59 0.13 -8.53 7.87
N THR A 60 1.32 -8.68 8.47
CA THR A 60 1.63 -9.80 9.37
C THR A 60 0.73 -9.80 10.59
N ASN A 61 0.43 -8.64 11.17
CA ASN A 61 -0.51 -8.53 12.29
C ASN A 61 -1.92 -8.97 11.88
N ASN A 62 -2.39 -8.53 10.70
CA ASN A 62 -3.69 -8.93 10.17
C ASN A 62 -3.76 -10.45 9.88
N GLY A 63 -2.68 -11.03 9.34
CA GLY A 63 -2.59 -12.47 9.10
C GLY A 63 -2.53 -13.28 10.39
N TYR A 64 -1.78 -12.79 11.38
CA TYR A 64 -1.70 -13.39 12.71
C TYR A 64 -3.07 -13.38 13.40
N ASP A 65 -3.75 -12.23 13.41
CA ASP A 65 -5.07 -12.06 14.01
C ASP A 65 -6.11 -13.02 13.41
N GLY A 66 -6.22 -13.04 12.08
CA GLY A 66 -7.18 -13.88 11.37
C GLY A 66 -6.93 -15.37 11.60
N SER A 67 -5.68 -15.83 11.55
CA SER A 67 -5.36 -17.24 11.80
C SER A 67 -5.45 -17.64 13.26
N MET A 68 -5.07 -16.75 14.18
CA MET A 68 -5.13 -17.03 15.61
C MET A 68 -6.58 -17.15 16.08
N LEU A 69 -7.48 -16.24 15.68
CA LEU A 69 -8.90 -16.34 16.04
C LEU A 69 -9.54 -17.61 15.48
N ASN A 70 -9.17 -18.02 14.27
CA ASN A 70 -9.60 -19.30 13.70
C ASN A 70 -9.06 -20.50 14.51
N GLY A 71 -7.81 -20.42 14.98
CA GLY A 71 -7.22 -21.44 15.87
C GLY A 71 -7.90 -21.52 17.24
N LEU A 72 -8.15 -20.36 17.88
CA LEU A 72 -8.78 -20.26 19.20
C LEU A 72 -10.24 -20.74 19.18
N GLN A 73 -10.97 -20.52 18.08
CA GLN A 73 -12.33 -21.04 17.90
C GLN A 73 -12.42 -22.56 18.02
N SER A 74 -11.34 -23.29 17.72
CA SER A 74 -11.30 -24.76 17.85
C SER A 74 -11.09 -25.25 19.29
N LEU A 75 -10.71 -24.37 20.23
CA LEU A 75 -10.44 -24.74 21.62
C LEU A 75 -11.72 -24.65 22.47
N SER A 76 -12.11 -25.77 23.07
CA SER A 76 -13.29 -25.85 23.96
C SER A 76 -13.19 -24.90 25.16
N HIS A 77 -12.01 -24.77 25.76
CA HIS A 77 -11.77 -23.86 26.88
C HIS A 77 -11.97 -22.37 26.51
N TRP A 78 -11.61 -21.97 25.29
CA TRP A 78 -11.84 -20.62 24.80
C TRP A 78 -13.32 -20.37 24.54
N GLN A 79 -14.04 -21.35 23.97
CA GLN A 79 -15.48 -21.26 23.78
C GLN A 79 -16.24 -21.12 25.11
N SER A 80 -15.86 -21.89 26.14
CA SER A 80 -16.44 -21.76 27.48
C SER A 80 -16.14 -20.41 28.13
N ALA A 81 -14.95 -19.85 27.90
CA ALA A 81 -14.56 -18.55 28.46
C ALA A 81 -15.31 -17.37 27.81
N MET A 82 -15.68 -17.49 26.54
CA MET A 82 -16.37 -16.45 25.76
C MET A 82 -17.90 -16.62 25.71
N ASP A 83 -18.45 -17.53 26.53
CA ASP A 83 -19.89 -17.83 26.58
C ASP A 83 -20.47 -18.25 25.20
N HIS A 84 -19.75 -19.14 24.49
CA HIS A 84 -20.13 -19.69 23.18
C HIS A 84 -20.56 -18.61 22.17
N PRO A 85 -19.62 -17.76 21.70
CA PRO A 85 -19.95 -16.70 20.76
C PRO A 85 -20.43 -17.32 19.42
N VAL A 86 -21.70 -17.13 19.09
CA VAL A 86 -22.32 -17.57 17.83
C VAL A 86 -22.83 -16.39 17.00
N GLY A 87 -22.89 -16.57 15.69
CA GLY A 87 -23.46 -15.60 14.75
C GLY A 87 -22.72 -14.26 14.73
N GLN A 88 -23.44 -13.17 14.97
CA GLN A 88 -22.92 -11.81 14.85
C GLN A 88 -21.81 -11.48 15.87
N LYS A 89 -21.83 -12.08 17.08
CA LYS A 89 -20.76 -11.88 18.07
C LYS A 89 -19.43 -12.47 17.60
N LEU A 90 -19.49 -13.65 16.99
CA LEU A 90 -18.31 -14.31 16.41
C LEU A 90 -17.81 -13.55 15.18
N GLY A 91 -18.74 -13.08 14.33
CA GLY A 91 -18.42 -12.20 13.21
C GLY A 91 -17.74 -10.91 13.65
N ALA A 92 -18.26 -10.25 14.70
CA ALA A 92 -17.66 -9.02 15.24
C ALA A 92 -16.27 -9.25 15.85
N LEU A 93 -16.08 -10.36 16.57
CA LEU A 93 -14.76 -10.72 17.10
C LEU A 93 -13.75 -11.08 16.00
N SER A 94 -14.21 -11.76 14.93
CA SER A 94 -13.35 -12.16 13.81
C SER A 94 -13.02 -11.04 12.83
N ASN A 95 -13.93 -10.09 12.62
CA ASN A 95 -13.76 -9.02 11.63
C ASN A 95 -13.45 -7.65 12.25
N GLY A 96 -13.53 -7.50 13.58
CA GLY A 96 -13.30 -6.22 14.25
C GLY A 96 -11.89 -5.63 14.06
N ALA A 97 -10.91 -6.46 13.68
CA ALA A 97 -9.52 -6.07 13.47
C ALA A 97 -9.16 -5.75 12.00
N LEU A 98 -10.07 -5.96 11.04
CA LEU A 98 -9.80 -5.68 9.62
C LEU A 98 -9.81 -4.18 9.35
N PHE A 99 -8.68 -3.51 9.59
CA PHE A 99 -8.47 -2.14 9.12
C PHE A 99 -8.03 -2.16 7.65
N GLY A 100 -8.99 -1.89 6.76
CA GLY A 100 -8.80 -1.74 5.32
C GLY A 100 -8.22 -0.37 4.96
N GLY A 101 -6.91 -0.30 4.79
CA GLY A 101 -6.22 0.90 4.28
C GLY A 101 -4.74 0.68 3.96
N SER A 102 -4.10 -0.30 4.61
CA SER A 102 -2.68 -0.63 4.42
C SER A 102 -2.28 -0.97 2.97
N PRO A 103 -3.01 -1.83 2.22
CA PRO A 103 -2.60 -2.16 0.85
C PRO A 103 -2.75 -0.97 -0.09
N THR A 104 -3.80 -0.17 0.09
CA THR A 104 -4.05 1.05 -0.69
C THR A 104 -2.93 2.06 -0.49
N LEU A 105 -2.53 2.28 0.77
CA LEU A 105 -1.44 3.19 1.11
C LEU A 105 -0.09 2.72 0.52
N ILE A 106 0.19 1.41 0.53
CA ILE A 106 1.40 0.85 -0.11
C ILE A 106 1.38 1.10 -1.61
N SER A 107 0.27 0.81 -2.29
CA SER A 107 0.18 0.98 -3.75
C SER A 107 0.33 2.45 -4.18
N GLU A 108 -0.05 3.40 -3.32
CA GLU A 108 0.00 4.83 -3.61
C GLU A 108 1.37 5.45 -3.25
N LEU A 109 2.07 4.93 -2.24
CA LEU A 109 3.41 5.41 -1.86
C LEU A 109 4.53 4.75 -2.67
N ALA A 110 4.36 3.49 -3.07
CA ALA A 110 5.40 2.73 -3.72
C ALA A 110 5.79 3.34 -5.07
N PHE A 111 7.11 3.40 -5.30
CA PHE A 111 7.68 3.83 -6.56
C PHE A 111 7.13 2.95 -7.69
N PRO A 112 6.77 3.49 -8.86
CA PRO A 112 6.05 2.77 -9.93
C PRO A 112 6.63 1.40 -10.27
N THR A 113 7.95 1.30 -10.43
CA THR A 113 8.65 0.03 -10.75
C THR A 113 8.64 -0.99 -9.60
N HIS A 114 8.38 -0.55 -8.36
CA HIS A 114 8.39 -1.38 -7.16
C HIS A 114 6.98 -1.65 -6.61
N ARG A 115 5.91 -1.14 -7.23
CA ARG A 115 4.52 -1.33 -6.78
C ARG A 115 4.12 -2.80 -6.74
N GLU A 116 4.42 -3.56 -7.79
CA GLU A 116 4.08 -4.99 -7.88
C GLU A 116 4.83 -5.83 -6.84
N VAL A 117 6.14 -5.60 -6.70
CA VAL A 117 6.98 -6.28 -5.72
C VAL A 117 6.52 -5.97 -4.30
N SER A 118 6.15 -4.72 -4.01
CA SER A 118 5.66 -4.31 -2.68
C SER A 118 4.33 -4.99 -2.34
N THR A 119 3.43 -5.12 -3.32
CA THR A 119 2.15 -5.82 -3.16
C THR A 119 2.34 -7.31 -2.95
N PHE A 120 3.29 -7.91 -3.65
CA PHE A 120 3.66 -9.31 -3.47
C PHE A 120 4.25 -9.58 -2.08
N VAL A 121 5.17 -8.73 -1.62
CA VAL A 121 5.74 -8.81 -0.26
C VAL A 121 4.65 -8.66 0.80
N TYR A 122 3.70 -7.73 0.62
CA TYR A 122 2.55 -7.58 1.52
C TYR A 122 1.76 -8.89 1.67
N SER A 123 1.54 -9.60 0.56
CA SER A 123 0.82 -10.88 0.55
C SER A 123 1.61 -11.98 1.26
N ILE A 124 2.93 -12.06 1.04
CA ILE A 124 3.78 -13.02 1.76
C ILE A 124 3.77 -12.76 3.27
N CYS A 125 3.91 -11.50 3.68
CA CYS A 125 3.91 -11.10 5.08
C CYS A 125 2.61 -11.48 5.80
N TRP A 126 1.47 -11.46 5.09
CA TRP A 126 0.20 -11.96 5.61
C TRP A 126 0.27 -13.45 5.95
N TYR A 127 0.76 -14.28 5.01
CA TYR A 127 0.94 -15.72 5.25
C TYR A 127 1.96 -16.02 6.35
N LEU A 128 3.05 -15.24 6.45
CA LEU A 128 3.99 -15.38 7.55
C LEU A 128 3.33 -15.12 8.91
N GLY A 129 2.46 -14.12 9.00
CA GLY A 129 1.65 -13.86 10.20
C GLY A 129 0.75 -15.05 10.56
N ALA A 130 0.09 -15.61 9.55
CA ALA A 130 -0.75 -16.80 9.70
C ALA A 130 0.03 -18.01 10.23
N VAL A 131 1.23 -18.27 9.70
CA VAL A 131 2.11 -19.36 10.14
C VAL A 131 2.57 -19.16 11.58
N LEU A 132 2.96 -17.92 11.94
CA LEU A 132 3.35 -17.59 13.32
C LEU A 132 2.20 -17.82 14.29
N ALA A 133 0.98 -17.41 13.95
CA ALA A 133 -0.21 -17.67 14.77
C ALA A 133 -0.49 -19.16 14.94
N ALA A 134 -0.36 -19.94 13.87
CA ALA A 134 -0.54 -21.40 13.93
C ALA A 134 0.50 -22.05 14.86
N TRP A 135 1.77 -21.63 14.79
CA TRP A 135 2.84 -22.12 15.66
C TRP A 135 2.61 -21.74 17.13
N VAL A 136 2.24 -20.50 17.40
CA VAL A 136 1.95 -20.04 18.77
C VAL A 136 0.77 -20.81 19.34
N THR A 137 -0.32 -20.97 18.58
CA THR A 137 -1.51 -21.73 19.02
C THR A 137 -1.20 -23.20 19.21
N TYR A 138 -0.37 -23.80 18.35
CA TYR A 138 0.08 -25.18 18.50
C TYR A 138 0.92 -25.37 19.78
N GLY A 139 1.85 -24.45 20.04
CA GLY A 139 2.71 -24.47 21.23
C GLY A 139 1.96 -24.24 22.54
N THR A 140 0.89 -23.42 22.52
CA THR A 140 0.08 -23.16 23.72
C THR A 140 -1.06 -24.15 23.93
N ARG A 141 -1.30 -25.07 22.97
CA ARG A 141 -2.38 -26.08 23.04
C ARG A 141 -2.21 -27.08 24.18
N THR A 142 -0.98 -27.41 24.55
CA THR A 142 -0.68 -28.40 25.60
C THR A 142 -0.65 -27.81 27.01
N ILE A 143 -0.90 -26.50 27.15
CA ILE A 143 -0.92 -25.83 28.44
C ILE A 143 -2.32 -25.99 29.06
N ASP A 144 -2.39 -26.70 30.18
CA ASP A 144 -3.63 -26.85 30.92
C ASP A 144 -4.08 -25.49 31.52
N GLY A 145 -5.31 -25.08 31.20
CA GLY A 145 -5.97 -23.92 31.78
C GLY A 145 -6.00 -22.65 30.91
N ASN A 146 -6.25 -21.51 31.56
CA ASN A 146 -6.53 -20.23 30.88
C ASN A 146 -5.33 -19.62 30.13
N ALA A 147 -4.12 -20.12 30.37
CA ALA A 147 -2.92 -19.65 29.70
C ALA A 147 -2.89 -20.02 28.20
N SER A 148 -3.56 -21.11 27.80
CA SER A 148 -3.58 -21.61 26.42
C SER A 148 -4.10 -20.59 25.41
N TRP A 149 -5.14 -19.82 25.79
CA TRP A 149 -5.75 -18.80 24.94
C TRP A 149 -5.31 -17.37 25.28
N LYS A 150 -4.90 -17.09 26.52
CA LYS A 150 -4.44 -15.75 26.92
C LYS A 150 -3.09 -15.39 26.30
N ILE A 151 -2.16 -16.33 26.18
CA ILE A 151 -0.83 -16.07 25.60
C ILE A 151 -0.94 -15.63 24.13
N PRO A 152 -1.66 -16.36 23.25
CA PRO A 152 -1.89 -15.89 21.88
C PRO A 152 -2.58 -14.52 21.83
N SER A 153 -3.60 -14.28 22.67
CA SER A 153 -4.33 -13.01 22.71
C SER A 153 -3.50 -11.83 23.22
N TYR A 154 -2.58 -12.03 24.18
CA TYR A 154 -1.66 -10.97 24.58
C TYR A 154 -0.67 -10.62 23.47
N LEU A 155 -0.22 -11.63 22.72
CA LEU A 155 0.66 -11.41 21.58
C LEU A 155 -0.06 -10.68 20.43
N GLN A 156 -1.32 -11.01 20.18
CA GLN A 156 -2.22 -10.29 19.27
C GLN A 156 -2.32 -8.79 19.64
N GLY A 157 -2.35 -8.45 20.93
CA GLY A 157 -2.36 -7.07 21.40
C GLY A 157 -1.00 -6.37 21.40
N ALA A 158 0.10 -7.12 21.57
CA ALA A 158 1.44 -6.54 21.66
C ALA A 158 1.97 -6.01 20.31
N PHE A 159 1.74 -6.76 19.22
CA PHE A 159 2.19 -6.36 17.89
C PHE A 159 1.61 -5.02 17.37
N PRO A 160 0.30 -4.72 17.49
CA PRO A 160 -0.24 -3.43 17.06
C PRO A 160 0.24 -2.28 17.95
N LEU A 161 0.57 -2.51 19.22
CA LEU A 161 1.15 -1.45 20.07
C LEU A 161 2.53 -1.01 19.56
N ILE A 162 3.35 -1.95 19.11
CA ILE A 162 4.62 -1.64 18.44
C ILE A 162 4.35 -0.89 17.12
N GLN A 163 3.34 -1.30 16.36
CA GLN A 163 2.97 -0.61 15.12
C GLN A 163 2.54 0.84 15.33
N ILE A 164 1.77 1.14 16.39
CA ILE A 164 1.32 2.49 16.73
C ILE A 164 2.52 3.42 16.96
N PHE A 165 3.59 2.92 17.58
CA PHE A 165 4.83 3.70 17.76
C PHE A 165 5.44 4.13 16.42
N PHE A 166 5.41 3.26 15.41
CA PHE A 166 5.97 3.53 14.08
C PHE A 166 5.01 4.26 13.14
N CYS A 167 3.71 4.36 13.47
CA CYS A 167 2.70 4.98 12.63
C CYS A 167 3.01 6.45 12.31
N TRP A 168 3.56 7.21 13.28
CA TRP A 168 3.94 8.62 13.06
C TRP A 168 5.00 8.79 11.97
N MET A 169 5.84 7.77 11.71
CA MET A 169 6.89 7.85 10.70
C MET A 169 6.40 7.65 9.26
N ILE A 170 5.16 7.19 9.09
CA ILE A 170 4.59 6.88 7.78
C ILE A 170 4.04 8.18 7.16
N PRO A 171 4.55 8.61 5.99
CA PRO A 171 4.01 9.75 5.27
C PRO A 171 2.60 9.42 4.75
N GLU A 172 1.72 10.41 4.80
CA GLU A 172 0.38 10.32 4.23
C GLU A 172 0.43 10.19 2.69
N SER A 173 -0.56 9.51 2.10
CA SER A 173 -0.62 9.27 0.66
C SER A 173 -0.67 10.58 -0.16
N PRO A 174 0.08 10.70 -1.28
CA PRO A 174 -0.04 11.80 -2.23
C PRO A 174 -1.47 11.95 -2.78
N ARG A 175 -2.16 10.83 -3.08
CA ARG A 175 -3.53 10.83 -3.62
C ARG A 175 -4.52 11.43 -2.64
N PHE A 176 -4.36 11.17 -1.34
CA PHE A 176 -5.19 11.78 -0.30
C PHE A 176 -5.09 13.31 -0.29
N TYR A 177 -3.89 13.85 -0.51
CA TYR A 177 -3.71 15.30 -0.62
C TYR A 177 -4.36 15.87 -1.88
N VAL A 178 -4.25 15.21 -3.03
CA VAL A 178 -4.91 15.62 -4.29
C VAL A 178 -6.43 15.57 -4.14
N ALA A 179 -6.99 14.51 -3.54
CA ALA A 179 -8.43 14.39 -3.29
C ALA A 179 -8.98 15.52 -2.39
N ARG A 180 -8.14 16.08 -1.50
CA ARG A 180 -8.46 17.25 -0.65
C ARG A 180 -8.09 18.60 -1.28
N GLY A 181 -7.70 18.64 -2.56
CA GLY A 181 -7.32 19.86 -3.29
C GLY A 181 -5.98 20.46 -2.87
N LYS A 182 -5.11 19.72 -2.18
CA LYS A 182 -3.80 20.17 -1.69
C LYS A 182 -2.67 19.71 -2.62
N PHE A 183 -2.71 20.14 -3.88
CA PHE A 183 -1.77 19.74 -4.94
C PHE A 183 -0.30 19.98 -4.58
N GLU A 184 0.02 21.15 -4.02
CA GLU A 184 1.41 21.49 -3.68
C GLU A 184 2.01 20.58 -2.59
N LYS A 185 1.18 20.10 -1.65
CA LYS A 185 1.62 19.12 -0.64
C LYS A 185 1.83 17.74 -1.25
N ALA A 186 0.95 17.32 -2.17
CA ALA A 186 1.12 16.07 -2.90
C ALA A 186 2.44 16.08 -3.69
N ARG A 187 2.73 17.18 -4.39
CA ARG A 187 3.99 17.41 -5.10
C ARG A 187 5.21 17.31 -4.19
N GLN A 188 5.17 17.97 -3.03
CA GLN A 188 6.27 17.89 -2.05
C GLN A 188 6.50 16.47 -1.51
N VAL A 189 5.43 15.69 -1.30
CA VAL A 189 5.56 14.29 -0.84
C VAL A 189 6.21 13.44 -1.94
N LEU A 190 5.76 13.56 -3.20
CA LEU A 190 6.35 12.84 -4.33
C LEU A 190 7.80 13.27 -4.57
N CYS A 191 8.09 14.57 -4.59
CA CYS A 191 9.45 15.10 -4.73
C CYS A 191 10.40 14.54 -3.66
N LYS A 192 9.93 14.42 -2.42
CA LYS A 192 10.74 13.93 -1.31
C LYS A 192 10.98 12.42 -1.36
N HIS A 193 9.97 11.64 -1.75
CA HIS A 193 10.02 10.18 -1.64
C HIS A 193 10.46 9.48 -2.94
N HIS A 194 10.21 10.05 -4.11
CA HIS A 194 10.52 9.43 -5.40
C HIS A 194 11.78 9.96 -6.05
N ILE A 195 12.11 11.25 -5.86
CA ILE A 195 13.30 11.88 -6.49
C ILE A 195 14.31 12.39 -5.46
N GLY A 196 14.01 12.30 -4.16
CA GLY A 196 14.91 12.73 -3.09
C GLY A 196 15.30 14.22 -3.14
N ASN A 197 14.42 15.08 -3.65
CA ASN A 197 14.67 16.50 -3.98
C ASN A 197 15.76 16.73 -5.05
N SER A 198 15.95 15.78 -5.97
CA SER A 198 16.74 16.00 -7.19
C SER A 198 16.17 17.20 -7.98
N GLN A 199 17.06 18.02 -8.53
CA GLN A 199 16.69 19.13 -9.42
C GLN A 199 16.78 18.75 -10.90
N ASP A 200 17.00 17.46 -11.21
CA ASP A 200 17.09 17.01 -12.58
C ASP A 200 15.74 17.18 -13.30
N PRO A 201 15.71 17.79 -14.50
CA PRO A 201 14.46 18.06 -15.23
C PRO A 201 13.61 16.82 -15.52
N ARG A 202 14.24 15.65 -15.67
CA ARG A 202 13.56 14.36 -15.91
C ARG A 202 12.82 13.86 -14.66
N ASP A 203 13.44 14.01 -13.50
CA ASP A 203 12.87 13.64 -12.20
C ASP A 203 11.68 14.54 -11.85
N ILE A 204 11.78 15.83 -12.17
CA ILE A 204 10.67 16.77 -12.00
C ILE A 204 9.52 16.41 -12.95
N ALA A 205 9.82 16.04 -14.21
CA ALA A 205 8.81 15.60 -15.17
C ALA A 205 8.09 14.31 -14.72
N LEU A 206 8.79 13.36 -14.10
CA LEU A 206 8.18 12.17 -13.51
C LEU A 206 7.13 12.52 -12.45
N VAL A 207 7.45 13.44 -11.53
CA VAL A 207 6.53 13.85 -10.47
C VAL A 207 5.29 14.55 -11.04
N GLU A 208 5.45 15.43 -12.03
CA GLU A 208 4.33 16.11 -12.69
C GLU A 208 3.44 15.12 -13.46
N PHE A 209 4.05 14.12 -14.12
CA PHE A 209 3.31 13.06 -14.80
C PHE A 209 2.46 12.24 -13.80
N GLU A 210 3.05 11.80 -12.68
CA GLU A 210 2.33 11.06 -11.65
C GLU A 210 1.20 11.86 -11.00
N LEU A 211 1.41 13.16 -10.74
CA LEU A 211 0.36 14.04 -10.23
C LEU A 211 -0.83 14.13 -11.18
N LYS A 212 -0.55 14.26 -12.48
CA LYS A 212 -1.59 14.33 -13.51
C LYS A 212 -2.32 13.00 -13.68
N GLU A 213 -1.62 11.88 -13.55
CA GLU A 213 -2.24 10.54 -13.54
C GLU A 213 -3.21 10.39 -12.36
N ILE A 214 -2.78 10.79 -11.16
CA ILE A 214 -3.62 10.78 -9.95
C ILE A 214 -4.84 11.69 -10.09
N GLU A 215 -4.66 12.90 -10.64
CA GLU A 215 -5.75 13.85 -10.87
C GLU A 215 -6.78 13.29 -11.86
N SER A 216 -6.32 12.80 -13.01
CA SER A 216 -7.17 12.18 -14.03
C SER A 216 -7.94 10.97 -13.47
N ALA A 217 -7.28 10.13 -12.68
CA ALA A 217 -7.92 8.99 -12.01
C ALA A 217 -9.03 9.45 -11.03
N LEU A 218 -8.78 10.49 -10.23
CA LEU A 218 -9.76 11.03 -9.29
C LEU A 218 -10.94 11.73 -10.01
N GLU A 219 -10.69 12.38 -11.14
CA GLU A 219 -11.77 12.95 -11.96
C GLU A 219 -12.65 11.85 -12.55
N GLN A 220 -12.04 10.79 -13.09
CA GLN A 220 -12.77 9.61 -13.56
C GLN A 220 -13.60 8.98 -12.44
N GLU A 221 -13.05 8.88 -11.23
CA GLU A 221 -13.79 8.39 -10.06
C GLU A 221 -14.96 9.30 -9.68
N LYS A 222 -14.79 10.64 -9.71
CA LYS A 222 -15.89 11.59 -9.47
C LYS A 222 -16.99 11.48 -10.52
N LEU A 223 -16.61 11.29 -11.79
CA LEU A 223 -17.57 11.07 -12.88
C LEU A 223 -18.31 9.73 -12.71
N GLN A 224 -17.64 8.72 -12.16
CA GLN A 224 -18.22 7.40 -11.89
C GLN A 224 -18.94 7.29 -10.54
N ALA A 225 -18.75 8.24 -9.61
CA ALA A 225 -19.30 8.20 -8.26
C ALA A 225 -20.84 8.20 -8.21
N ASN A 226 -21.51 8.62 -9.29
CA ASN A 226 -22.96 8.57 -9.43
C ASN A 226 -23.50 7.18 -9.87
N THR A 227 -22.68 6.13 -9.78
CA THR A 227 -23.07 4.76 -10.17
C THR A 227 -23.69 4.03 -8.98
N SER A 228 -24.94 3.58 -9.14
CA SER A 228 -25.66 2.83 -8.10
C SER A 228 -25.34 1.34 -8.17
N TYR A 229 -25.47 0.58 -7.07
CA TYR A 229 -25.30 -0.88 -7.06
C TYR A 229 -26.23 -1.60 -8.06
N LEU A 230 -27.36 -0.99 -8.42
CA LEU A 230 -28.28 -1.52 -9.45
C LEU A 230 -27.71 -1.41 -10.88
N ASP A 231 -26.70 -0.57 -11.08
CA ASP A 231 -26.07 -0.39 -12.39
C ASP A 231 -25.29 -1.62 -12.85
N PHE A 232 -24.88 -2.51 -11.94
CA PHE A 232 -24.26 -3.79 -12.29
C PHE A 232 -25.21 -4.69 -13.09
N VAL A 233 -26.51 -4.59 -12.82
CA VAL A 233 -27.56 -5.35 -13.55
C VAL A 233 -28.07 -4.55 -14.75
N ASN A 234 -28.23 -3.24 -14.60
CA ASN A 234 -28.90 -2.41 -15.60
C ASN A 234 -27.99 -2.01 -16.78
N LYS A 235 -26.68 -1.84 -16.56
CA LYS A 235 -25.77 -1.37 -17.60
C LYS A 235 -25.08 -2.55 -18.32
N LYS A 236 -25.23 -2.60 -19.65
CA LYS A 236 -24.67 -3.66 -20.52
C LYS A 236 -23.15 -3.83 -20.39
N ASN A 237 -22.41 -2.76 -20.11
CA ASN A 237 -20.95 -2.80 -19.92
C ASN A 237 -20.53 -3.50 -18.61
N PHE A 238 -21.31 -3.38 -17.54
CA PHE A 238 -20.98 -3.97 -16.24
C PHE A 238 -21.43 -5.44 -16.14
N ARG A 239 -22.48 -5.84 -16.87
CA ARG A 239 -22.94 -7.23 -16.94
C ARG A 239 -21.90 -8.23 -17.44
N LYS A 240 -20.97 -7.81 -18.31
CA LYS A 240 -19.90 -8.67 -18.85
C LYS A 240 -18.69 -8.81 -17.92
N ARG A 241 -18.58 -7.97 -16.88
CA ARG A 241 -17.50 -7.98 -15.90
C ARG A 241 -17.90 -8.59 -14.55
N GLY A 242 -19.20 -8.87 -14.36
CA GLY A 242 -19.76 -9.40 -13.12
C GLY A 242 -19.81 -10.93 -13.03
N PHE A 243 -19.24 -11.65 -13.99
CA PHE A 243 -19.10 -13.11 -14.00
C PHE A 243 -17.71 -13.50 -14.47
#